data_AF-A0A2G2DMR6-F1
#
_entry.id   AF-A0A2G2DMR6-F1
#
_cell.length_a   1.000
_cell.length_b   1.000
_cell.length_c   1.000
_cell.angle_alpha   90.00
_cell.angle_beta   90.00
_cell.angle_gamma   90.00
#
_symmetry.space_group_name_H-M   'P 1'
#
loop_
_entity.id
_entity.type
_entity.pdbx_description
1 polymer ?
#
loop_
_entity_poly.entity_id
_entity_poly.type
_entity_poly.pdbx_seq_one_letter_code
_entity_poly.pdbx_strand_id
1 'polypeptide(L)'
;MKNDNTLEISDEARAICDLVIRGAFTEALEVAINILDTCETIPSDVYRFKSIAESAIGDHAQAMKTLESSLGDFSNEADWYLAGEYCLELGKINEAIDYLTKAIDLSLAKSDTYFLEVCYIERAYAYVKIGDPEGASKDLVNLEQDASVSWLRGITPITKQNLQESLGKTGKKRKQKRGQNRI
;
A
#
# COMPACT_ATOMS: atom_id res chain seq x y z
N MET A 1 -21.56 -28.79 -4.71
CA MET A 1 -20.33 -29.07 -5.49
C MET A 1 -19.72 -27.71 -5.78
N LYS A 2 -18.42 -27.56 -5.54
CA LYS A 2 -17.72 -26.31 -5.89
C LYS A 2 -17.66 -26.17 -7.41
N ASN A 3 -17.85 -24.96 -7.93
CA ASN A 3 -17.77 -24.68 -9.37
C ASN A 3 -16.30 -24.43 -9.72
N ASP A 4 -15.81 -25.07 -10.79
CA ASP A 4 -14.42 -24.96 -11.28
C ASP A 4 -14.39 -24.43 -12.73
N ASN A 5 -15.47 -23.77 -13.15
CA ASN A 5 -15.56 -23.11 -14.45
C ASN A 5 -14.71 -21.83 -14.47
N THR A 6 -13.47 -21.97 -14.93
CA THR A 6 -12.46 -20.91 -14.93
C THR A 6 -12.87 -19.64 -15.70
N LEU A 7 -13.68 -19.75 -16.75
CA LEU A 7 -14.19 -18.60 -17.51
C LEU A 7 -15.20 -17.78 -16.68
N GLU A 8 -16.12 -18.46 -16.02
CA GLU A 8 -17.14 -17.84 -15.15
C GLU A 8 -16.48 -17.15 -13.95
N ILE A 9 -15.49 -17.80 -13.32
CA ILE A 9 -14.69 -17.21 -12.24
C ILE A 9 -13.95 -15.94 -12.70
N SER A 10 -13.47 -15.91 -13.95
CA SER A 10 -12.79 -14.73 -14.50
C SER A 10 -13.75 -13.57 -14.78
N ASP A 11 -14.97 -13.85 -15.22
CA ASP A 11 -16.02 -12.85 -15.42
C ASP A 11 -16.51 -12.28 -14.07
N GLU A 12 -16.64 -13.13 -13.05
CA GLU A 12 -17.00 -12.72 -11.70
C GLU A 12 -15.90 -11.88 -11.04
N ALA A 13 -14.62 -12.25 -11.20
CA ALA A 13 -13.51 -11.42 -10.72
C ALA A 13 -13.48 -10.04 -11.38
N ARG A 14 -13.83 -9.96 -12.67
CA ARG A 14 -13.98 -8.69 -13.39
C ARG A 14 -15.15 -7.86 -12.84
N ALA A 15 -16.26 -8.51 -12.48
CA ALA A 15 -17.40 -7.83 -11.89
C ALA A 15 -17.04 -7.18 -10.55
N ILE A 16 -16.22 -7.84 -9.71
CA ILE A 16 -15.75 -7.23 -8.44
C ILE A 16 -14.92 -5.97 -8.73
N CYS A 17 -14.01 -6.02 -9.70
CA CYS A 17 -13.22 -4.86 -10.12
C CYS A 17 -14.11 -3.68 -10.51
N ASP A 18 -15.12 -3.90 -11.35
CA ASP A 18 -16.05 -2.87 -11.79
C ASP A 18 -16.84 -2.26 -10.63
N LEU A 19 -17.26 -3.07 -9.65
CA LEU A 19 -17.95 -2.60 -8.45
C LEU A 19 -17.04 -1.75 -7.56
N VAL A 20 -15.79 -2.18 -7.36
CA VAL A 20 -14.77 -1.42 -6.62
C VAL A 20 -14.52 -0.06 -7.27
N ILE A 21 -14.36 -0.02 -8.60
CA ILE A 21 -14.15 1.23 -9.34
C ILE A 21 -15.33 2.20 -9.18
N ARG A 22 -16.57 1.68 -9.10
CA ARG A 22 -17.78 2.48 -8.89
C ARG A 22 -18.03 2.86 -7.43
N GLY A 23 -17.22 2.37 -6.50
CA GLY A 23 -17.41 2.57 -5.07
C GLY A 23 -18.57 1.76 -4.46
N ALA A 24 -19.08 0.75 -5.17
CA ALA A 24 -20.11 -0.16 -4.70
C ALA A 24 -19.50 -1.26 -3.80
N PHE A 25 -18.85 -0.84 -2.70
CA PHE A 25 -18.00 -1.72 -1.90
C PHE A 25 -18.77 -2.85 -1.22
N THR A 26 -20.01 -2.63 -0.78
CA THR A 26 -20.83 -3.68 -0.17
C THR A 26 -21.18 -4.78 -1.16
N GLU A 27 -21.57 -4.40 -2.39
CA GLU A 27 -21.86 -5.35 -3.47
C GLU A 27 -20.58 -6.09 -3.90
N ALA A 28 -19.45 -5.39 -3.98
CA ALA A 28 -18.16 -6.01 -4.27
C ALA A 28 -17.80 -7.09 -3.25
N LEU A 29 -18.05 -6.84 -1.96
CA LEU A 29 -17.82 -7.81 -0.89
C LEU A 29 -18.74 -9.03 -1.00
N GLU A 30 -20.02 -8.83 -1.30
CA GLU A 30 -20.98 -9.92 -1.48
C GLU A 30 -20.54 -10.88 -2.60
N VAL A 31 -20.15 -10.32 -3.75
CA VAL A 31 -19.65 -11.12 -4.88
C VAL A 31 -18.35 -11.82 -4.50
N ALA A 32 -17.40 -11.13 -3.87
CA ALA A 32 -16.14 -11.73 -3.47
C ALA A 32 -16.32 -12.87 -2.47
N ILE A 33 -17.17 -12.71 -1.45
CA ILE A 33 -17.48 -13.76 -0.47
C ILE A 33 -18.10 -14.98 -1.16
N ASN A 34 -19.04 -14.75 -2.10
CA ASN A 34 -19.65 -15.84 -2.84
C ASN A 34 -18.60 -16.65 -3.64
N ILE A 35 -17.65 -16.00 -4.32
CA ILE A 35 -16.57 -16.70 -5.03
C ILE A 35 -15.72 -17.51 -4.05
N LEU A 36 -15.31 -16.91 -2.92
CA LEU A 36 -14.49 -17.59 -1.91
C LEU A 36 -15.17 -18.82 -1.31
N ASP A 37 -16.49 -18.79 -1.14
CA ASP A 37 -17.26 -19.89 -0.56
C ASP A 37 -17.55 -21.02 -1.58
N THR A 38 -17.73 -20.66 -2.85
CA THR A 38 -18.25 -21.58 -3.88
C THR A 38 -17.18 -22.14 -4.82
N CYS A 39 -16.05 -21.46 -4.98
CA CYS A 39 -14.98 -21.90 -5.87
C CYS A 39 -13.90 -22.71 -5.12
N GLU A 40 -13.23 -23.59 -5.86
CA GLU A 40 -12.06 -24.32 -5.37
C GLU A 40 -10.77 -23.57 -5.73
N THR A 41 -10.70 -23.09 -6.97
CA THR A 41 -9.60 -22.26 -7.47
C THR A 41 -9.99 -20.78 -7.39
N ILE A 42 -9.27 -20.00 -6.60
CA ILE A 42 -9.56 -18.58 -6.38
C ILE A 42 -8.45 -17.74 -7.02
N PRO A 43 -8.76 -16.85 -7.99
CA PRO A 43 -7.80 -15.89 -8.52
C PRO A 43 -7.31 -14.94 -7.43
N SER A 44 -6.02 -14.59 -7.45
CA SER A 44 -5.43 -13.61 -6.53
C SER A 44 -6.18 -12.26 -6.55
N ASP A 45 -6.72 -11.89 -7.71
CA ASP A 45 -7.49 -10.67 -7.92
C ASP A 45 -8.71 -10.58 -7.01
N VAL A 46 -9.35 -11.71 -6.68
CA VAL A 46 -10.53 -11.73 -5.80
C VAL A 46 -10.15 -11.29 -4.39
N TYR A 47 -9.03 -11.80 -3.86
CA TYR A 47 -8.52 -11.37 -2.55
C TYR A 47 -8.13 -9.90 -2.56
N ARG A 48 -7.46 -9.43 -3.62
CA ARG A 48 -7.09 -8.02 -3.79
C ARG A 48 -8.33 -7.11 -3.81
N PHE A 49 -9.32 -7.39 -4.64
CA PHE A 49 -10.49 -6.52 -4.73
C PHE A 49 -11.36 -6.57 -3.47
N LYS A 50 -11.45 -7.74 -2.83
CA LYS A 50 -12.08 -7.88 -1.51
C LYS A 50 -11.37 -7.02 -0.46
N SER A 51 -10.04 -7.06 -0.39
CA SER A 51 -9.29 -6.25 0.58
C SER A 51 -9.48 -4.74 0.35
N ILE A 52 -9.52 -4.31 -0.92
CA ILE A 52 -9.81 -2.91 -1.25
C ILE A 52 -11.19 -2.51 -0.73
N ALA A 53 -12.21 -3.34 -0.97
CA ALA A 53 -13.56 -3.06 -0.48
C ALA A 53 -13.64 -3.06 1.06
N GLU A 54 -12.95 -3.97 1.75
CA GLU A 54 -12.84 -3.99 3.22
C GLU A 54 -12.16 -2.73 3.78
N SER A 55 -11.07 -2.29 3.15
CA SER A 55 -10.38 -1.05 3.52
C SER A 55 -11.28 0.18 3.30
N ALA A 56 -12.01 0.22 2.18
CA ALA A 56 -12.88 1.33 1.84
C ALA A 56 -14.04 1.52 2.85
N ILE A 57 -14.54 0.43 3.45
CA ILE A 57 -15.53 0.49 4.53
C ILE A 57 -14.91 0.72 5.92
N GLY A 58 -13.58 0.76 6.03
CA GLY A 58 -12.82 1.15 7.22
C GLY A 58 -12.22 0.00 8.04
N ASP A 59 -12.29 -1.25 7.55
CA ASP A 59 -11.69 -2.40 8.25
C ASP A 59 -10.32 -2.77 7.65
N HIS A 60 -9.34 -1.90 7.87
CA HIS A 60 -7.97 -2.07 7.38
C HIS A 60 -7.28 -3.34 7.93
N ALA A 61 -7.65 -3.76 9.14
CA ALA A 61 -7.09 -4.97 9.75
C ALA A 61 -7.61 -6.23 9.04
N GLN A 62 -8.89 -6.25 8.69
CA GLN A 62 -9.46 -7.34 7.91
C GLN A 62 -8.98 -7.31 6.45
N ALA A 63 -8.89 -6.12 5.85
CA ALA A 63 -8.32 -5.92 4.51
C ALA A 63 -6.90 -6.53 4.43
N MET A 64 -6.05 -6.23 5.41
CA MET A 64 -4.71 -6.80 5.47
C MET A 64 -4.72 -8.33 5.55
N LYS A 65 -5.54 -8.93 6.43
CA LYS A 65 -5.65 -10.39 6.55
C LYS A 65 -6.13 -11.04 5.24
N THR A 66 -7.10 -10.42 4.57
CA THR A 66 -7.60 -10.89 3.29
C THR A 66 -6.50 -10.84 2.23
N LEU A 67 -5.77 -9.74 2.14
CA LEU A 67 -4.68 -9.57 1.17
C LEU A 67 -3.53 -10.55 1.44
N GLU A 68 -3.16 -10.77 2.71
CA GLU A 68 -2.14 -11.75 3.13
C GLU A 68 -2.46 -13.16 2.65
N SER A 69 -3.74 -13.51 2.46
CA SER A 69 -4.15 -14.81 1.94
C SER A 69 -3.78 -15.01 0.46
N SER A 70 -3.49 -13.92 -0.27
CA SER A 70 -3.03 -13.94 -1.66
C SER A 70 -1.56 -13.54 -1.86
N LEU A 71 -0.87 -13.08 -0.80
CA LEU A 71 0.53 -12.69 -0.92
C LEU A 71 1.43 -13.92 -1.06
N GLY A 72 2.31 -13.91 -2.07
CA GLY A 72 3.21 -15.02 -2.38
C GLY A 72 4.03 -14.79 -3.65
N ASP A 73 4.49 -15.87 -4.26
CA ASP A 73 5.41 -15.83 -5.42
C ASP A 73 4.77 -15.23 -6.69
N PHE A 74 3.44 -15.24 -6.78
CA PHE A 74 2.69 -14.70 -7.92
C PHE A 74 2.14 -13.30 -7.69
N SER A 75 2.42 -12.68 -6.53
CA SER A 75 1.95 -11.34 -6.23
C SER A 75 2.58 -10.30 -7.14
N ASN A 76 1.77 -9.33 -7.56
CA ASN A 76 2.19 -8.21 -8.38
C ASN A 76 2.46 -6.96 -7.52
N GLU A 77 3.00 -5.94 -8.15
CA GLU A 77 3.32 -4.64 -7.56
C GLU A 77 2.13 -3.98 -6.86
N ALA A 78 0.90 -4.15 -7.36
CA ALA A 78 -0.30 -3.62 -6.72
C ALA A 78 -0.60 -4.31 -5.40
N ASP A 79 -0.44 -5.64 -5.34
CA ASP A 79 -0.66 -6.42 -4.11
C ASP A 79 0.31 -5.98 -3.01
N TRP A 80 1.58 -5.80 -3.35
CA TRP A 80 2.60 -5.32 -2.41
C TRP A 80 2.41 -3.85 -2.02
N TYR A 81 1.99 -3.00 -2.94
CA TYR A 81 1.63 -1.62 -2.65
C TYR A 81 0.49 -1.55 -1.63
N LEU A 82 -0.62 -2.27 -1.87
CA LEU A 82 -1.78 -2.30 -0.96
C LEU A 82 -1.41 -2.82 0.44
N ALA A 83 -0.54 -3.82 0.52
CA ALA A 83 -0.02 -4.31 1.80
C ALA A 83 0.77 -3.22 2.55
N GLY A 84 1.57 -2.44 1.81
CA GLY A 84 2.28 -1.27 2.34
C GLY A 84 1.32 -0.19 2.86
N GLU A 85 0.31 0.16 2.05
CA GLU A 85 -0.74 1.13 2.39
C GLU A 85 -1.46 0.73 3.69
N TYR A 86 -1.97 -0.50 3.78
CA TYR A 86 -2.67 -0.98 4.97
C TYR A 86 -1.74 -1.01 6.19
N CYS A 87 -0.47 -1.35 6.02
CA CYS A 87 0.50 -1.28 7.11
C CYS A 87 0.72 0.14 7.63
N LEU A 88 0.73 1.16 6.74
CA LEU A 88 0.78 2.56 7.17
C LEU A 88 -0.45 2.96 7.99
N GLU A 89 -1.65 2.62 7.50
CA GLU A 89 -2.91 2.93 8.19
C GLU A 89 -3.03 2.20 9.54
N LEU A 90 -2.47 1.00 9.65
CA LEU A 90 -2.37 0.23 10.90
C LEU A 90 -1.20 0.65 11.80
N GLY A 91 -0.34 1.58 11.36
CA GLY A 91 0.84 2.03 12.10
C GLY A 91 2.00 1.02 12.16
N LYS A 92 1.97 -0.04 11.35
CA LYS A 92 3.04 -1.04 11.19
C LYS A 92 4.13 -0.53 10.25
N ILE A 93 4.90 0.46 10.73
CA ILE A 93 5.77 1.27 9.87
C ILE A 93 6.91 0.47 9.23
N ASN A 94 7.52 -0.50 9.93
CA ASN A 94 8.62 -1.26 9.35
C ASN A 94 8.12 -2.23 8.26
N GLU A 95 7.00 -2.90 8.51
CA GLU A 95 6.36 -3.78 7.53
C GLU A 95 5.91 -3.01 6.29
N ALA A 96 5.42 -1.77 6.46
CA ALA A 96 5.12 -0.89 5.33
C ALA A 96 6.37 -0.65 4.46
N ILE A 97 7.53 -0.39 5.06
CA ILE A 97 8.79 -0.20 4.31
C ILE A 97 9.13 -1.46 3.51
N ASP A 98 9.01 -2.64 4.13
CA ASP A 98 9.33 -3.91 3.47
C ASP A 98 8.41 -4.17 2.27
N TYR A 99 7.09 -3.97 2.43
CA TYR A 99 6.12 -4.18 1.36
C TYR A 99 6.25 -3.14 0.23
N LEU A 100 6.40 -1.85 0.56
CA LEU A 100 6.61 -0.80 -0.43
C LEU A 100 7.93 -1.01 -1.20
N THR A 101 8.96 -1.57 -0.56
CA THR A 101 10.20 -1.93 -1.23
C THR A 101 9.99 -3.02 -2.27
N LYS A 102 9.24 -4.08 -1.94
CA LYS A 102 8.89 -5.13 -2.91
C LYS A 102 8.08 -4.60 -4.08
N ALA A 103 7.13 -3.69 -3.82
CA ALA A 103 6.35 -3.04 -4.86
C ALA A 103 7.25 -2.26 -5.84
N ILE A 104 8.16 -1.44 -5.31
CA ILE A 104 9.14 -0.67 -6.10
C ILE A 104 10.04 -1.60 -6.92
N ASP A 105 10.58 -2.65 -6.32
CA ASP A 105 11.48 -3.58 -7.00
C ASP A 105 10.79 -4.29 -8.18
N LEU A 106 9.53 -4.71 -8.00
CA LEU A 106 8.73 -5.31 -9.05
C LEU A 106 8.34 -4.33 -10.16
N SER A 107 7.93 -3.11 -9.79
CA SER A 107 7.65 -2.01 -10.72
C SER A 107 8.86 -1.73 -11.62
N LEU A 108 10.05 -1.59 -11.03
CA LEU A 108 11.29 -1.36 -11.78
C LEU A 108 11.66 -2.55 -12.66
N ALA A 109 11.54 -3.78 -12.15
CA ALA A 109 11.83 -4.99 -12.92
C ALA A 109 10.93 -5.16 -14.15
N LYS A 110 9.65 -4.76 -14.04
CA LYS A 110 8.66 -4.82 -15.12
C LYS A 110 8.60 -3.55 -15.97
N SER A 111 9.29 -2.49 -15.57
CA SER A 111 9.15 -1.14 -16.14
C SER A 111 7.69 -0.62 -16.07
N ASP A 112 6.93 -1.08 -15.07
CA ASP A 112 5.59 -0.59 -14.77
C ASP A 112 5.69 0.48 -13.68
N THR A 113 5.40 1.73 -14.05
CA THR A 113 5.56 2.88 -13.16
C THR A 113 4.26 3.29 -12.48
N TYR A 114 3.15 2.56 -12.66
CA TYR A 114 1.83 2.99 -12.16
C TYR A 114 1.82 3.26 -10.66
N PHE A 115 2.38 2.34 -9.85
CA PHE A 115 2.47 2.49 -8.38
C PHE A 115 3.78 3.11 -7.89
N LEU A 116 4.71 3.42 -8.79
CA LEU A 116 6.09 3.72 -8.41
C LEU A 116 6.19 5.04 -7.61
N GLU A 117 5.52 6.09 -8.07
CA GLU A 117 5.52 7.39 -7.40
C GLU A 117 4.87 7.31 -6.01
N VAL A 118 3.70 6.67 -5.90
CA VAL A 118 3.01 6.50 -4.61
C VAL A 118 3.85 5.68 -3.63
N CYS A 119 4.52 4.62 -4.10
CA CYS A 119 5.37 3.82 -3.23
C CYS A 119 6.55 4.63 -2.68
N TYR A 120 7.16 5.50 -3.49
CA TYR A 120 8.26 6.35 -3.03
C TYR A 120 7.82 7.35 -1.96
N ILE A 121 6.69 8.04 -2.16
CA ILE A 121 6.24 9.06 -1.19
C ILE A 121 5.77 8.42 0.13
N GLU A 122 5.11 7.28 0.07
CA GLU A 122 4.66 6.53 1.25
C GLU A 122 5.84 5.90 2.02
N ARG A 123 6.83 5.35 1.32
CA ARG A 123 8.03 4.79 1.96
C ARG A 123 8.92 5.91 2.52
N ALA A 124 9.01 7.05 1.85
CA ALA A 124 9.66 8.25 2.40
C ALA A 124 8.98 8.72 3.70
N TYR A 125 7.65 8.69 3.77
CA TYR A 125 6.90 8.96 4.99
C TYR A 125 7.23 7.95 6.10
N ALA A 126 7.27 6.66 5.78
CA ALA A 126 7.66 5.62 6.73
C ALA A 126 9.09 5.81 7.27
N TYR A 127 10.04 6.16 6.40
CA TYR A 127 11.41 6.49 6.79
C TYR A 127 11.48 7.71 7.74
N VAL A 128 10.69 8.77 7.47
CA VAL A 128 10.58 9.91 8.38
C VAL A 128 10.06 9.49 9.75
N LYS A 129 9.07 8.58 9.80
CA LYS A 129 8.48 8.07 11.05
C LYS A 129 9.48 7.29 11.91
N ILE A 130 10.32 6.45 11.30
CA ILE A 130 11.36 5.72 12.03
C ILE A 130 12.63 6.54 12.30
N GLY A 131 12.69 7.78 11.80
CA GLY A 131 13.83 8.67 12.00
C GLY A 131 15.04 8.31 11.12
N ASP A 132 14.79 7.74 9.95
CA ASP A 132 15.78 7.49 8.90
C ASP A 132 15.72 8.59 7.82
N PRO A 133 16.47 9.68 7.99
CA PRO A 133 16.48 10.76 7.01
C PRO A 133 17.19 10.37 5.70
N GLU A 134 18.06 9.36 5.71
CA GLU A 134 18.81 8.95 4.53
C GLU A 134 17.91 8.14 3.59
N GLY A 135 17.17 7.16 4.13
CA GLY A 135 16.13 6.44 3.39
C GLY A 135 15.10 7.40 2.80
N ALA A 136 14.55 8.30 3.62
CA ALA A 136 13.57 9.28 3.15
C ALA A 136 14.14 10.16 2.02
N SER A 137 15.36 10.67 2.17
CA SER A 137 15.98 11.53 1.15
C SER A 137 16.20 10.79 -0.16
N LYS A 138 16.55 9.50 -0.13
CA LYS A 138 16.71 8.66 -1.33
C LYS A 138 15.42 8.47 -2.10
N ASP A 139 14.28 8.36 -1.41
CA ASP A 139 12.99 8.21 -2.09
C ASP A 139 12.51 9.55 -2.66
N LEU A 140 12.70 10.65 -1.92
CA LEU A 140 12.23 11.98 -2.33
C LEU A 140 12.87 12.51 -3.63
N VAL A 141 14.05 12.02 -4.04
CA VAL A 141 14.66 12.44 -5.33
C VAL A 141 13.90 11.89 -6.54
N ASN A 142 13.10 10.84 -6.36
CA ASN A 142 12.33 10.20 -7.43
C ASN A 142 10.93 10.79 -7.61
N LEU A 143 10.60 11.86 -6.88
CA LEU A 143 9.26 12.45 -6.82
C LEU A 143 9.24 13.84 -7.48
N GLU A 144 8.14 14.18 -8.13
CA GLU A 144 7.85 15.56 -8.53
C GLU A 144 7.59 16.46 -7.31
N GLN A 145 7.69 17.78 -7.50
CA GLN A 145 7.61 18.73 -6.38
C GLN A 145 6.22 18.78 -5.73
N ASP A 146 5.16 18.53 -6.51
CA ASP A 146 3.76 18.51 -6.10
C ASP A 146 3.26 17.10 -5.71
N ALA A 147 4.13 16.09 -5.71
CA ALA A 147 3.80 14.74 -5.29
C ALA A 147 3.13 14.73 -3.90
N SER A 148 1.94 14.12 -3.85
CA SER A 148 1.13 14.06 -2.64
C SER A 148 0.23 12.82 -2.57
N VAL A 149 -0.03 12.39 -1.34
CA VAL A 149 -0.96 11.31 -0.99
C VAL A 149 -1.90 11.84 0.07
N SER A 150 -3.20 11.78 -0.19
CA SER A 150 -4.24 12.34 0.69
C SER A 150 -5.37 11.37 1.02
N TRP A 151 -5.36 10.17 0.44
CA TRP A 151 -6.40 9.15 0.64
C TRP A 151 -6.20 8.25 1.86
N LEU A 152 -4.98 8.20 2.42
CA LEU A 152 -4.69 7.40 3.62
C LEU A 152 -5.51 7.87 4.82
N ARG A 153 -6.25 6.94 5.43
CA ARG A 153 -7.10 7.25 6.58
C ARG A 153 -6.27 7.41 7.84
N GLY A 154 -6.65 8.39 8.67
CA GLY A 154 -5.94 8.68 9.93
C GLY A 154 -4.55 9.30 9.76
N ILE A 155 -4.10 9.52 8.52
CA ILE A 155 -2.82 10.14 8.20
C ILE A 155 -3.09 11.49 7.54
N THR A 156 -2.43 12.54 8.04
CA THR A 156 -2.47 13.86 7.38
C THR A 156 -1.86 13.75 5.98
N PRO A 157 -2.38 14.47 4.97
CA PRO A 157 -1.84 14.41 3.62
C PRO A 157 -0.31 14.48 3.59
N ILE A 158 0.27 13.44 3.00
CA ILE A 158 1.71 13.31 2.83
C ILE A 158 2.05 14.10 1.58
N THR A 159 2.95 15.08 1.72
CA THR A 159 3.46 15.83 0.57
C THR A 159 4.99 15.77 0.61
N LYS A 160 5.63 15.80 -0.56
CA LYS A 160 7.09 15.91 -0.63
C LYS A 160 7.60 17.09 0.20
N GLN A 161 6.91 18.23 0.16
CA GLN A 161 7.26 19.41 0.96
C GLN A 161 7.21 19.12 2.47
N ASN A 162 6.12 18.54 2.98
CA ASN A 162 5.98 18.23 4.41
C ASN A 162 7.06 17.26 4.91
N LEU A 163 7.44 16.31 4.06
CA LEU A 163 8.54 15.37 4.35
C LEU A 163 9.90 16.09 4.39
N GLN A 164 10.19 16.94 3.40
CA GLN A 164 11.43 17.75 3.37
C GLN A 164 11.55 18.66 4.61
N GLU A 165 10.47 19.31 5.01
CA GLU A 165 10.45 20.14 6.23
C GLU A 165 10.73 19.32 7.51
N SER A 166 10.18 18.10 7.57
CA SER A 166 10.39 17.17 8.69
C SER A 166 11.86 16.73 8.80
N LEU A 167 12.54 16.53 7.66
CA LEU A 167 13.97 16.26 7.58
C LEU A 167 14.83 17.47 8.00
N GLY A 168 14.42 18.68 7.62
CA GLY A 168 15.09 19.92 8.03
C GLY A 168 15.05 20.16 9.55
N LYS A 169 13.94 19.82 10.20
CA LYS A 169 13.77 19.95 11.67
C LYS A 169 14.62 18.94 12.44
N THR A 170 14.73 17.70 11.97
CA THR A 170 15.54 16.65 12.60
C THR A 170 17.04 16.92 12.49
N GLY A 171 17.51 17.47 11.36
CA GLY A 171 18.90 17.89 11.19
C GLY A 171 19.35 18.99 12.16
N LYS A 172 18.49 19.98 12.46
CA LYS A 172 18.77 21.04 13.45
C LYS A 172 18.90 20.47 14.87
N LYS A 173 18.02 19.54 15.27
CA LYS A 173 18.08 18.86 16.59
C LYS A 173 19.36 18.03 16.76
N ARG A 174 19.82 17.33 15.71
CA ARG A 174 21.08 16.55 15.74
C ARG A 174 22.32 17.44 15.91
N LYS A 175 22.37 18.61 15.27
CA LYS A 175 23.48 19.57 15.43
C LYS A 175 23.55 20.19 16.84
N GLN A 176 22.40 20.51 17.44
CA GLN A 176 22.36 21.03 18.81
C GLN A 176 22.83 20.03 19.86
N LYS A 177 22.45 18.74 19.75
CA LYS A 177 22.93 17.69 20.67
C LYS A 177 24.43 17.40 20.56
N ARG A 178 25.00 17.46 19.34
CA ARG A 178 26.46 17.29 19.15
C ARG A 178 27.30 18.46 19.67
N GLY A 179 26.71 19.65 19.78
CA GLY A 179 27.36 20.82 20.39
C GLY A 179 27.40 20.80 21.92
N GLN A 180 26.54 20.02 22.58
CA GLN A 180 26.46 19.94 24.05
C GLN A 180 27.28 18.80 24.67
N ASN A 181 27.73 17.83 23.88
CA ASN A 181 28.61 16.72 24.33
C ASN A 181 30.12 17.00 24.11
N ARG A 182 30.50 18.27 23.96
CA ARG A 182 31.91 18.71 23.92
C ARG A 182 32.16 19.64 25.11
N ILE A 183 32.16 19.09 26.32
CA ILE A 183 32.74 19.70 27.53
C ILE A 183 33.41 18.58 28.32
#